data_AF-A0A0F9NPF3-F1
#
_entry.id   AF-A0A0F9NPF3-F1
#
_cell.length_a   1.000
_cell.length_b   1.000
_cell.length_c   1.000
_cell.angle_alpha   90.00
_cell.angle_beta   90.00
_cell.angle_gamma   90.00
#
_symmetry.space_group_name_H-M   'P 1'
#
loop_
_entity.id
_entity.type
_entity.pdbx_description
1 polymer ?
#
loop_
_entity_poly.entity_id
_entity_poly.type
_entity_poly.pdbx_seq_one_letter_code
_entity_poly.pdbx_strand_id
1 'polypeptide(L)'
;MKAIRYALIAIVALIVLAIIAIAIAVAVINPNDYKPQIEKVVEENTNLDLILDGDIGWSFIPLGLELNDVEATLDGERLVALKKLVAQVDFWSLIAMSPQVSTFVLDGLDARLSVNEQGEGNWTRIMPEPAEGKGEKGKPDTASTTEQKTDGEQGDSQPLNFNVDNVQISNAQIHYDDQSTGQNVTLENFKVNASNITLGSEFPLEIGFRVETAKPQFIVDGTIEAKLAANEALNDFAVSGLEAVFKMNGESFGDKSVTAKLSGSAKANLENETATLSDFTASLANLSLDTNLDVKGFGDKPT
;
A
#
# COMPACT_ATOMS: atom_id res chain seq x y z
N MET A 1 -43.60 32.32 -9.75
CA MET A 1 -42.91 32.00 -11.02
C MET A 1 -41.68 32.88 -11.31
N LYS A 2 -41.69 34.21 -11.08
CA LYS A 2 -40.52 35.07 -11.35
C LYS A 2 -39.31 34.79 -10.45
N ALA A 3 -39.51 34.57 -9.15
CA ALA A 3 -38.44 34.24 -8.21
C ALA A 3 -37.72 32.92 -8.56
N ILE A 4 -38.48 31.90 -8.98
CA ILE A 4 -37.92 30.62 -9.46
C ILE A 4 -37.08 30.84 -10.72
N ARG A 5 -37.54 31.70 -11.64
CA ARG A 5 -36.78 32.04 -12.86
C ARG A 5 -35.47 32.77 -12.54
N TYR A 6 -35.48 33.74 -11.63
CA TYR A 6 -34.25 34.44 -11.22
C TYR A 6 -33.31 33.54 -10.41
N ALA A 7 -33.84 32.66 -9.56
CA ALA A 7 -33.05 31.65 -8.86
C ALA A 7 -32.39 30.68 -9.85
N LEU A 8 -33.12 30.21 -10.86
CA LEU A 8 -32.55 29.37 -11.92
C LEU A 8 -31.46 30.10 -12.72
N ILE A 9 -31.68 31.37 -13.08
CA ILE A 9 -30.66 32.18 -13.77
C ILE A 9 -29.42 32.36 -12.89
N ALA A 10 -29.59 32.60 -11.59
CA ALA A 10 -28.48 32.74 -10.65
C ALA A 10 -27.68 31.43 -10.51
N ILE A 11 -28.37 30.28 -10.42
CA ILE A 11 -27.73 28.96 -10.39
C ILE A 11 -26.94 28.71 -11.69
N VAL A 12 -27.56 28.96 -12.84
CA VAL A 12 -26.90 28.77 -14.14
C VAL A 12 -25.70 29.71 -14.28
N ALA A 13 -25.82 30.98 -13.88
CA ALA A 13 -24.71 31.93 -13.91
C ALA A 13 -23.56 31.49 -12.99
N LEU A 14 -23.85 30.95 -11.81
CA LEU A 14 -22.86 30.42 -10.88
C LEU A 14 -22.14 29.20 -11.48
N ILE A 15 -22.88 28.27 -12.10
CA ILE A 15 -22.30 27.10 -12.79
C ILE A 15 -21.38 27.54 -13.92
N VAL A 16 -21.80 28.50 -14.75
CA VAL A 16 -20.98 29.03 -15.84
C VAL A 16 -19.70 29.70 -15.30
N LEU A 17 -19.80 30.48 -14.23
CA LEU A 17 -18.64 31.10 -13.59
C LEU A 17 -17.66 30.04 -13.05
N ALA A 18 -18.17 28.99 -12.41
CA ALA A 18 -17.35 27.87 -11.95
C ALA A 18 -16.61 27.18 -13.11
N ILE A 19 -17.29 26.92 -14.24
CA ILE A 19 -16.67 26.34 -15.44
C ILE A 19 -15.56 27.24 -15.97
N ILE A 20 -15.78 28.56 -16.03
CA ILE A 20 -14.75 29.52 -16.48
C ILE A 20 -13.55 29.51 -15.54
N ALA A 21 -13.78 29.51 -14.22
CA ALA A 21 -12.70 29.46 -13.24
C ALA A 21 -11.85 28.18 -13.38
N ILE A 22 -12.50 27.03 -13.57
CA ILE A 22 -11.81 25.75 -13.85
C ILE A 22 -11.02 25.84 -15.16
N ALA A 23 -11.60 26.38 -16.24
CA ALA A 23 -10.91 26.53 -17.51
C ALA A 23 -9.65 27.41 -17.41
N ILE A 24 -9.70 28.48 -16.60
CA ILE A 24 -8.53 29.33 -16.31
C ILE A 24 -7.49 28.55 -15.50
N ALA A 25 -7.90 27.81 -14.46
CA ALA A 25 -6.99 27.02 -13.66
C ALA A 25 -6.27 25.94 -14.51
N VAL A 26 -6.99 25.26 -15.41
CA VAL A 26 -6.43 24.32 -16.39
C VAL A 26 -5.42 24.98 -17.32
N ALA A 27 -5.70 26.20 -17.77
CA ALA A 27 -4.86 26.90 -18.73
C ALA A 27 -3.58 27.50 -18.13
N VAL A 28 -3.56 27.78 -16.81
CA VAL A 28 -2.45 28.47 -16.15
C VAL A 28 -1.51 27.49 -15.42
N ILE A 29 -2.03 26.36 -14.92
CA ILE A 29 -1.25 25.41 -14.13
C ILE A 29 -0.89 24.20 -15.00
N ASN A 30 0.38 24.11 -15.40
CA ASN A 30 0.91 22.92 -16.04
C ASN A 30 1.65 22.05 -15.01
N PRO A 31 1.14 20.86 -14.66
CA PRO A 31 1.82 19.99 -13.69
C PRO A 31 3.22 19.53 -14.16
N ASN A 32 3.48 19.50 -15.47
CA ASN A 32 4.78 19.09 -16.02
C ASN A 32 5.91 20.07 -15.72
N ASP A 33 5.59 21.34 -15.42
CA ASP A 33 6.59 22.35 -15.05
C ASP A 33 7.23 22.07 -13.68
N TYR A 34 6.63 21.16 -12.90
CA TYR A 34 7.07 20.74 -11.57
C TYR A 34 7.94 19.47 -11.56
N LYS A 35 8.12 18.80 -12.70
CA LYS A 35 8.94 17.57 -12.78
C LYS A 35 10.35 17.77 -12.18
N PRO A 36 11.13 18.81 -12.57
CA PRO A 36 12.49 18.96 -12.04
C PRO A 36 12.54 19.17 -10.53
N GLN A 37 11.52 19.80 -9.95
CA GLN A 37 11.42 20.03 -8.52
C GLN A 37 11.10 18.74 -7.77
N ILE A 38 10.23 17.89 -8.34
CA ILE A 38 9.90 16.58 -7.75
C ILE A 38 11.13 15.67 -7.79
N GLU A 39 11.80 15.58 -8.94
CA GLU A 39 13.02 14.79 -9.11
C GLU A 39 14.10 15.22 -8.10
N LYS A 40 14.33 16.52 -8.01
CA LYS A 40 15.29 17.09 -7.05
C LYS A 40 14.92 16.80 -5.59
N VAL A 41 13.65 16.88 -5.21
CA VAL A 41 13.24 16.56 -3.83
C VAL A 41 13.49 15.09 -3.52
N VAL A 42 13.29 14.18 -4.48
CA VAL A 42 13.61 12.76 -4.28
C VAL A 42 15.12 12.55 -4.16
N GLU A 43 15.92 13.17 -5.02
CA GLU A 43 17.39 13.12 -4.96
C GLU A 43 17.95 13.72 -3.65
N GLU A 44 17.31 14.76 -3.10
CA GLU A 44 17.76 15.40 -1.85
C GLU A 44 17.39 14.59 -0.59
N ASN A 45 16.28 13.85 -0.62
CA ASN A 45 15.75 13.13 0.54
C ASN A 45 16.01 11.61 0.49
N THR A 46 16.47 11.10 -0.64
CA THR A 46 16.75 9.70 -0.89
C THR A 46 18.02 9.58 -1.74
N ASN A 47 18.67 8.43 -1.78
CA ASN A 47 19.76 8.18 -2.72
C ASN A 47 19.23 7.76 -4.11
N LEU A 48 17.97 8.04 -4.44
CA LEU A 48 17.36 7.71 -5.72
C LEU A 48 17.43 8.89 -6.68
N ASP A 49 17.80 8.61 -7.92
CA ASP A 49 17.57 9.52 -9.02
C ASP A 49 16.20 9.17 -9.62
N LEU A 50 15.21 10.05 -9.41
CA LEU A 50 13.89 9.93 -10.02
C LEU A 50 13.91 10.53 -11.42
N ILE A 51 13.30 9.83 -12.37
CA ILE A 51 13.17 10.23 -13.76
C ILE A 51 11.68 10.19 -14.12
N LEU A 52 11.11 11.34 -14.49
CA LEU A 52 9.71 11.48 -14.90
C LEU A 52 9.62 11.65 -16.42
N ASP A 53 9.80 10.55 -17.17
CA ASP A 53 9.81 10.55 -18.64
C ASP A 53 8.42 10.86 -19.24
N GLY A 54 7.36 10.28 -18.67
CA GLY A 54 5.99 10.48 -19.15
C GLY A 54 5.30 11.71 -18.55
N ASP A 55 4.21 12.16 -19.19
CA ASP A 55 3.50 13.37 -18.76
C ASP A 55 2.79 13.16 -17.41
N ILE A 56 2.80 14.21 -16.59
CA ILE A 56 1.95 14.33 -15.40
C ILE A 56 0.58 14.82 -15.87
N GLY A 57 -0.41 13.94 -15.81
CA GLY A 57 -1.81 14.27 -15.97
C GLY A 57 -2.41 14.79 -14.67
N TRP A 58 -3.49 15.56 -14.78
CA TRP A 58 -4.29 15.92 -13.63
C TRP A 58 -5.77 15.95 -14.00
N SER A 59 -6.61 15.61 -13.03
CA SER A 59 -8.06 15.64 -13.14
C SER A 59 -8.63 16.53 -12.05
N PHE A 60 -9.78 17.16 -12.29
CA PHE A 60 -10.47 18.01 -11.29
C PHE A 60 -11.66 17.34 -10.61
N ILE A 61 -12.29 16.37 -11.26
CA ILE A 61 -13.47 15.68 -10.73
C ILE A 61 -13.37 14.19 -11.05
N PRO A 62 -12.94 13.36 -10.09
CA PRO A 62 -12.31 13.74 -8.81
C PRO A 62 -10.96 14.43 -9.01
N LEU A 63 -10.54 15.25 -8.03
CA LEU A 63 -9.24 15.92 -8.08
C LEU A 63 -8.14 14.88 -7.94
N GLY A 64 -7.18 14.84 -8.87
CA GLY A 64 -6.13 13.84 -8.82
C GLY A 64 -4.96 14.13 -9.75
N LEU A 65 -3.88 13.40 -9.51
CA LEU A 65 -2.67 13.41 -10.33
C LEU A 65 -2.47 12.03 -10.93
N GLU A 66 -2.03 12.01 -12.18
CA GLU A 66 -1.64 10.82 -12.91
C GLU A 66 -0.19 10.98 -13.34
N LEU A 67 0.71 10.11 -12.88
CA LEU A 67 2.09 10.06 -13.33
C LEU A 67 2.22 8.92 -14.33
N ASN A 68 2.83 9.17 -15.49
CA ASN A 68 3.12 8.16 -16.49
C ASN A 68 4.63 7.99 -16.64
N ASP A 69 5.06 6.76 -16.89
CA ASP A 69 6.45 6.37 -17.15
C ASP A 69 7.44 7.00 -16.14
N VAL A 70 7.37 6.51 -14.91
CA VAL A 70 8.24 6.90 -13.80
C VAL A 70 9.35 5.85 -13.64
N GLU A 71 10.60 6.28 -13.58
CA GLU A 71 11.73 5.42 -13.28
C GLU A 71 12.53 5.97 -12.10
N ALA A 72 13.07 5.10 -11.27
CA ALA A 72 13.96 5.45 -10.18
C ALA A 72 15.20 4.56 -10.25
N THR A 73 16.37 5.20 -10.30
CA THR A 73 17.67 4.53 -10.29
C THR A 73 18.36 4.72 -8.95
N LEU A 74 19.18 3.74 -8.56
CA LEU A 74 20.05 3.78 -7.41
C LEU A 74 21.47 3.46 -7.91
N ASP A 75 22.42 4.36 -7.69
CA ASP A 75 23.81 4.28 -8.21
C ASP A 75 23.90 4.08 -9.74
N GLY A 76 22.96 4.67 -10.49
CA GLY A 76 22.89 4.52 -11.95
C GLY A 76 22.32 3.19 -12.45
N GLU A 77 21.85 2.31 -11.55
CA GLU A 77 21.11 1.10 -11.90
C GLU A 77 19.62 1.26 -11.62
N ARG A 78 18.78 0.78 -12.54
CA ARG A 78 17.32 0.83 -12.37
C ARG A 78 16.88 -0.03 -11.19
N LEU A 79 16.30 0.61 -10.18
CA LEU A 79 15.73 -0.04 -9.01
C LEU A 79 14.25 -0.29 -9.18
N VAL A 80 13.51 0.72 -9.64
CA VAL A 80 12.06 0.67 -9.83
C VAL A 80 11.70 1.38 -11.12
N ALA A 81 10.74 0.85 -11.87
CA ALA A 81 9.97 1.66 -12.79
C ALA A 81 8.48 1.37 -12.67
N LEU A 82 7.68 2.29 -13.16
CA LEU A 82 6.24 2.27 -13.07
C LEU A 82 5.64 2.89 -14.33
N LYS A 83 4.70 2.20 -14.96
CA LYS A 83 4.03 2.73 -16.16
C LYS A 83 3.04 3.82 -15.80
N LYS A 84 2.26 3.62 -14.73
CA LYS A 84 1.23 4.57 -14.33
C LYS A 84 1.00 4.56 -12.82
N LEU A 85 0.94 5.75 -12.24
CA LEU A 85 0.45 6.00 -10.89
C LEU A 85 -0.74 6.96 -10.98
N VAL A 86 -1.83 6.69 -10.28
CA VAL A 86 -2.93 7.64 -10.10
C VAL A 86 -3.18 7.80 -8.62
N ALA A 87 -3.18 9.04 -8.15
CA ALA A 87 -3.58 9.39 -6.80
C ALA A 87 -4.69 10.45 -6.88
N GLN A 88 -5.85 10.16 -6.31
CA GLN A 88 -7.00 11.07 -6.27
C GLN A 88 -7.37 11.40 -4.83
N VAL A 89 -7.83 12.61 -4.62
CA VAL A 89 -8.24 13.15 -3.31
C VAL A 89 -9.76 13.17 -3.23
N ASP A 90 -10.30 12.82 -2.06
CA ASP A 90 -11.74 12.89 -1.79
C ASP A 90 -12.27 14.33 -1.88
N PHE A 91 -13.43 14.49 -2.51
CA PHE A 91 -14.05 15.79 -2.73
C PHE A 91 -14.54 16.43 -1.42
N TRP A 92 -15.15 15.65 -0.52
CA TRP A 92 -15.66 16.17 0.75
C TRP A 92 -14.52 16.58 1.69
N SER A 93 -13.42 15.84 1.65
CA SER A 93 -12.19 16.11 2.37
C SER A 93 -11.56 17.45 1.98
N LEU A 94 -11.65 17.84 0.70
CA LEU A 94 -11.23 19.17 0.25
C LEU A 94 -12.13 20.28 0.80
N ILE A 95 -13.45 20.06 0.86
CA ILE A 95 -14.40 21.01 1.47
C ILE A 95 -14.12 21.15 2.98
N ALA A 96 -13.80 20.04 3.65
CA ALA A 96 -13.42 20.01 5.05
C ALA A 96 -11.99 20.54 5.32
N MET A 97 -11.24 20.92 4.29
CA MET A 97 -9.83 21.37 4.36
C MET A 97 -8.89 20.33 4.99
N SER A 98 -9.21 19.05 4.86
CA SER A 98 -8.44 17.92 5.38
C SER A 98 -8.28 16.89 4.26
N PRO A 99 -7.41 17.13 3.25
CA PRO A 99 -7.32 16.29 2.06
C PRO A 99 -6.95 14.84 2.41
N GLN A 100 -7.73 13.89 1.87
CA GLN A 100 -7.53 12.45 2.06
C GLN A 100 -7.48 11.76 0.70
N VAL A 101 -6.58 10.79 0.53
CA VAL A 101 -6.49 10.02 -0.72
C VAL A 101 -7.67 9.06 -0.79
N SER A 102 -8.52 9.20 -1.81
CA SER A 102 -9.67 8.32 -2.03
C SER A 102 -9.39 7.20 -3.02
N THR A 103 -8.51 7.44 -3.99
CA THR A 103 -8.17 6.44 -5.01
C THR A 103 -6.67 6.39 -5.21
N PHE A 104 -6.14 5.16 -5.18
CA PHE A 104 -4.75 4.87 -5.50
C PHE A 104 -4.70 3.76 -6.55
N VAL A 105 -4.14 4.05 -7.72
CA VAL A 105 -3.94 3.07 -8.79
C VAL A 105 -2.47 3.02 -9.16
N LEU A 106 -1.90 1.83 -9.18
CA LEU A 106 -0.53 1.57 -9.57
C LEU A 106 -0.56 0.49 -10.66
N ASP A 107 -0.02 0.79 -11.83
CA ASP A 107 0.04 -0.16 -12.95
C ASP A 107 1.47 -0.32 -13.48
N GLY A 108 1.86 -1.58 -13.69
CA GLY A 108 3.10 -1.92 -14.36
C GLY A 108 4.35 -1.60 -13.53
N LEU A 109 4.29 -1.76 -12.21
CA LEU A 109 5.46 -1.67 -11.34
C LEU A 109 6.46 -2.78 -11.70
N ASP A 110 7.72 -2.43 -11.89
CA ASP A 110 8.84 -3.33 -12.09
C ASP A 110 9.94 -2.96 -11.10
N ALA A 111 10.10 -3.79 -10.06
CA ALA A 111 11.12 -3.58 -9.04
C ALA A 111 12.23 -4.64 -9.14
N ARG A 112 13.47 -4.21 -8.95
CA ARG A 112 14.67 -5.05 -9.00
C ARG A 112 15.42 -5.00 -7.68
N LEU A 113 15.24 -6.03 -6.89
CA LEU A 113 15.85 -6.20 -5.59
C LEU A 113 17.03 -7.15 -5.73
N SER A 114 18.19 -6.74 -5.23
CA SER A 114 19.39 -7.57 -5.27
C SER A 114 20.11 -7.57 -3.94
N VAL A 115 20.55 -8.74 -3.49
CA VAL A 115 21.44 -8.92 -2.34
C VAL A 115 22.83 -9.28 -2.85
N ASN A 116 23.84 -8.53 -2.43
CA ASN A 116 25.23 -8.79 -2.80
C ASN A 116 25.83 -10.00 -2.04
N GLU A 117 27.07 -10.38 -2.36
CA GLU A 117 27.77 -11.49 -1.68
C GLU A 117 27.93 -11.26 -0.15
N GLN A 118 27.89 -10.01 0.30
CA GLN A 118 27.96 -9.63 1.72
C GLN A 118 26.60 -9.74 2.45
N GLY A 119 25.52 -10.05 1.73
CA GLY A 119 24.17 -10.12 2.30
C GLY A 119 23.46 -8.78 2.40
N GLU A 120 23.97 -7.73 1.77
CA GLU A 120 23.38 -6.39 1.78
C GLU A 120 22.47 -6.19 0.56
N GLY A 121 21.22 -5.83 0.82
CA GLY A 121 20.23 -5.53 -0.22
C GLY A 121 20.41 -4.12 -0.80
N ASN A 122 20.22 -3.94 -2.10
CA ASN A 122 20.23 -2.60 -2.71
C ASN A 122 19.16 -1.67 -2.10
N TRP A 123 18.01 -2.19 -1.70
CA TRP A 123 16.91 -1.42 -1.10
C TRP A 123 17.23 -0.82 0.27
N THR A 124 18.24 -1.32 0.98
CA THR A 124 18.63 -0.75 2.29
C THR A 124 19.30 0.61 2.15
N ARG A 125 19.80 0.93 0.94
CA ARG A 125 20.56 2.14 0.63
C ARG A 125 19.70 3.24 0.02
N ILE A 126 18.37 3.03 -0.07
CA ILE A 126 17.44 4.03 -0.62
C ILE A 126 17.43 5.30 0.25
N MET A 127 17.46 5.14 1.56
CA MET A 127 17.51 6.28 2.48
C MET A 127 18.96 6.68 2.73
N PRO A 128 19.27 7.99 2.84
CA PRO A 128 20.57 8.44 3.29
C PRO A 128 20.79 7.91 4.71
N GLU A 129 21.97 7.36 4.98
CA GLU A 129 22.34 7.08 6.36
C GLU A 129 22.28 8.40 7.14
N PRO A 130 21.66 8.43 8.33
CA PRO A 130 21.79 9.58 9.21
C PRO A 130 23.27 9.87 9.30
N ALA A 131 23.67 11.12 9.01
CA ALA A 131 25.04 11.52 9.23
C ALA A 131 25.32 11.34 10.73
N GLU A 132 25.86 10.17 11.09
CA GLU A 132 26.48 9.95 12.38
C GLU A 132 27.60 10.98 12.41
N GLY A 133 27.31 12.08 13.11
CA GLY A 133 28.30 13.08 13.42
C GLY A 133 29.50 12.34 13.95
N LYS A 134 30.66 12.57 13.32
CA LYS A 134 31.95 12.15 13.83
C LYS A 134 32.03 12.52 15.31
N GLY A 135 31.78 11.54 16.17
CA GLY A 135 31.61 11.69 17.60
C GLY A 135 32.00 10.38 18.27
N GLU A 136 33.30 10.28 18.52
CA GLU A 136 34.01 9.42 19.46
C GLU A 136 33.30 8.18 20.04
N LYS A 137 33.93 7.03 19.80
CA LYS A 137 33.88 5.86 20.70
C LYS A 137 34.12 6.31 22.15
N GLY A 138 33.12 6.17 23.01
CA GLY A 138 33.27 6.39 24.45
C GLY A 138 32.06 6.02 25.29
N LYS A 139 31.95 4.72 25.64
CA LYS A 139 31.30 4.07 26.82
C LYS A 139 29.87 4.46 27.26
N PRO A 140 29.06 3.50 27.76
CA PRO A 140 27.69 3.74 28.21
C PRO A 140 27.67 4.20 29.68
N ASP A 141 26.91 5.25 29.98
CA ASP A 141 26.44 5.54 31.35
C ASP A 141 25.04 6.18 31.35
N THR A 142 24.12 5.37 31.87
CA THR A 142 22.94 5.63 32.70
C THR A 142 22.56 7.07 33.06
N ALA A 143 21.29 7.38 32.77
CA ALA A 143 20.33 8.25 33.47
C ALA A 143 20.63 9.75 33.61
N SER A 144 19.78 10.56 32.95
CA SER A 144 19.00 11.58 33.66
C SER A 144 17.81 12.03 32.79
N THR A 145 16.64 11.41 32.98
CA THR A 145 15.39 11.94 32.45
C THR A 145 14.97 13.10 33.34
N THR A 146 15.27 14.32 32.90
CA THR A 146 14.67 15.52 33.47
C THR A 146 13.21 15.57 33.03
N GLU A 147 12.32 15.49 34.02
CA GLU A 147 10.90 15.77 33.90
C GLU A 147 10.69 17.14 33.24
N GLN A 148 10.14 17.15 32.03
CA GLN A 148 9.46 18.31 31.49
C GLN A 148 7.96 18.00 31.54
N LYS A 149 7.32 18.49 32.61
CA LYS A 149 5.87 18.69 32.65
C LYS A 149 5.47 19.63 31.51
N THR A 150 4.86 19.08 30.48
CA THR A 150 3.88 19.80 29.67
C THR A 150 2.51 19.46 30.23
N ASP A 151 1.92 20.45 30.89
CA ASP A 151 0.52 20.46 31.28
C ASP A 151 -0.35 20.40 30.00
N GLY A 152 -1.22 19.40 29.96
CA GLY A 152 -2.52 19.38 29.29
C GLY A 152 -2.71 20.13 27.98
N GLU A 153 -2.41 19.46 26.86
CA GLU A 153 -3.45 19.22 25.87
C GLU A 153 -3.57 17.71 25.73
N GLN A 154 -4.59 17.18 26.38
CA GLN A 154 -5.15 15.88 26.07
C GLN A 154 -5.66 16.04 24.64
N GLY A 155 -4.77 15.78 23.67
CA GLY A 155 -5.13 15.73 22.26
C GLY A 155 -6.22 14.69 22.17
N ASP A 156 -7.46 15.17 22.07
CA ASP A 156 -8.59 14.37 21.63
C ASP A 156 -8.16 13.85 20.27
N SER A 157 -7.64 12.61 20.25
CA SER A 157 -7.21 11.95 19.04
C SER A 157 -8.48 11.77 18.24
N GLN A 158 -8.79 12.74 17.38
CA GLN A 158 -9.93 12.67 16.50
C GLN A 158 -9.87 11.30 15.83
N PRO A 159 -10.98 10.52 15.87
CA PRO A 159 -10.99 9.18 15.30
C PRO A 159 -10.44 9.25 13.88
N LEU A 160 -9.48 8.37 13.58
CA LEU A 160 -8.82 8.35 12.28
C LEU A 160 -9.88 8.04 11.23
N ASN A 161 -10.35 9.06 10.52
CA ASN A 161 -11.29 8.85 9.44
C ASN A 161 -10.53 8.38 8.20
N PHE A 162 -10.52 7.06 7.98
CA PHE A 162 -9.87 6.43 6.83
C PHE A 162 -10.94 5.91 5.88
N ASN A 163 -11.22 6.70 4.83
CA ASN A 163 -12.14 6.34 3.75
C ASN A 163 -11.39 6.36 2.43
N VAL A 164 -11.20 5.18 1.84
CA VAL A 164 -10.55 5.02 0.54
C VAL A 164 -11.49 4.25 -0.38
N ASP A 165 -11.95 4.90 -1.44
CA ASP A 165 -12.88 4.32 -2.41
C ASP A 165 -12.26 3.15 -3.17
N ASN A 166 -10.98 3.26 -3.57
CA ASN A 166 -10.32 2.26 -4.40
C ASN A 166 -8.79 2.22 -4.22
N VAL A 167 -8.25 1.03 -3.99
CA VAL A 167 -6.82 0.73 -4.07
C VAL A 167 -6.62 -0.39 -5.08
N GLN A 168 -5.89 -0.08 -6.15
CA GLN A 168 -5.61 -1.01 -7.23
C GLN A 168 -4.12 -1.08 -7.53
N ILE A 169 -3.59 -2.29 -7.57
CA ILE A 169 -2.27 -2.61 -8.09
C ILE A 169 -2.49 -3.59 -9.24
N SER A 170 -1.92 -3.33 -10.41
CA SER A 170 -2.02 -4.20 -11.58
C SER A 170 -0.67 -4.38 -12.27
N ASN A 171 -0.48 -5.55 -12.86
CA ASN A 171 0.70 -5.89 -13.67
C ASN A 171 2.04 -5.62 -12.96
N ALA A 172 2.07 -5.75 -11.63
CA ALA A 172 3.28 -5.54 -10.86
C ALA A 172 4.17 -6.79 -10.93
N GLN A 173 5.48 -6.54 -11.02
CA GLN A 173 6.52 -7.56 -11.01
C GLN A 173 7.67 -7.14 -10.09
N ILE A 174 8.23 -8.11 -9.39
CA ILE A 174 9.40 -7.92 -8.53
C ILE A 174 10.39 -9.03 -8.85
N HIS A 175 11.59 -8.63 -9.25
CA HIS A 175 12.72 -9.52 -9.43
C HIS A 175 13.58 -9.45 -8.17
N TYR A 176 13.85 -10.60 -7.56
CA TYR A 176 14.72 -10.72 -6.41
C TYR A 176 15.88 -11.65 -6.74
N ASP A 177 17.10 -11.12 -6.67
CA ASP A 177 18.34 -11.85 -6.90
C ASP A 177 19.21 -11.82 -5.64
N ASP A 178 19.53 -12.98 -5.09
CA ASP A 178 20.40 -13.10 -3.93
C ASP A 178 21.69 -13.79 -4.31
N GLN A 179 22.76 -13.01 -4.43
CA GLN A 179 24.08 -13.50 -4.81
C GLN A 179 24.76 -14.29 -3.69
N SER A 180 24.35 -14.08 -2.43
CA SER A 180 24.90 -14.79 -1.28
C SER A 180 24.42 -16.25 -1.23
N THR A 181 23.18 -16.51 -1.65
CA THR A 181 22.58 -17.85 -1.68
C THR A 181 22.48 -18.44 -3.10
N GLY A 182 22.65 -17.61 -4.14
CA GLY A 182 22.42 -17.96 -5.53
C GLY A 182 20.93 -18.13 -5.89
N GLN A 183 20.03 -17.65 -5.02
CA GLN A 183 18.58 -17.74 -5.20
C GLN A 183 18.09 -16.62 -6.11
N ASN A 184 17.20 -16.97 -7.04
CA ASN A 184 16.49 -16.01 -7.87
C ASN A 184 15.00 -16.29 -7.77
N VAL A 185 14.23 -15.27 -7.40
CA VAL A 185 12.78 -15.31 -7.22
C VAL A 185 12.16 -14.20 -8.04
N THR A 186 11.13 -14.51 -8.81
CA THR A 186 10.34 -13.51 -9.52
C THR A 186 8.89 -13.60 -9.05
N LEU A 187 8.35 -12.46 -8.61
CA LEU A 187 6.93 -12.22 -8.44
C LEU A 187 6.42 -11.57 -9.73
N GLU A 188 5.43 -12.18 -10.38
CA GLU A 188 4.82 -11.70 -11.61
C GLU A 188 3.31 -11.57 -11.44
N ASN A 189 2.70 -10.76 -12.32
CA ASN A 189 1.26 -10.57 -12.40
C ASN A 189 0.63 -10.25 -11.04
N PHE A 190 1.38 -9.58 -10.17
CA PHE A 190 0.90 -9.20 -8.86
C PHE A 190 -0.18 -8.15 -9.03
N LYS A 191 -1.33 -8.45 -8.44
CA LYS A 191 -2.51 -7.60 -8.45
C LYS A 191 -3.13 -7.55 -7.07
N VAL A 192 -3.60 -6.37 -6.73
CA VAL A 192 -4.39 -6.11 -5.52
C VAL A 192 -5.58 -5.25 -5.94
N ASN A 193 -6.75 -5.59 -5.45
CA ASN A 193 -7.94 -4.76 -5.60
C ASN A 193 -8.67 -4.72 -4.26
N ALA A 194 -8.85 -3.52 -3.73
CA ALA A 194 -9.66 -3.27 -2.55
C ALA A 194 -10.52 -2.04 -2.80
N SER A 195 -11.80 -2.10 -2.44
CA SER A 195 -12.76 -1.02 -2.72
C SER A 195 -13.64 -0.72 -1.52
N ASN A 196 -14.10 0.52 -1.41
CA ASN A 196 -14.95 1.00 -0.31
C ASN A 196 -14.33 0.72 1.07
N ILE A 197 -13.04 1.01 1.23
CA ILE A 197 -12.30 0.79 2.47
C ILE A 197 -12.72 1.86 3.48
N THR A 198 -13.50 1.44 4.47
CA THR A 198 -14.02 2.32 5.53
C THR A 198 -13.96 1.59 6.86
N LEU A 199 -13.40 2.25 7.88
CA LEU A 199 -13.38 1.71 9.24
C LEU A 199 -14.82 1.51 9.78
N GLY A 200 -15.03 0.43 10.53
CA GLY A 200 -16.33 0.02 11.06
C GLY A 200 -17.21 -0.76 10.08
N SER A 201 -16.79 -0.96 8.83
CA SER A 201 -17.50 -1.74 7.81
C SER A 201 -16.61 -2.79 7.16
N GLU A 202 -17.22 -3.84 6.60
CA GLU A 202 -16.50 -4.82 5.77
C GLU A 202 -16.26 -4.27 4.37
N PHE A 203 -15.07 -4.55 3.81
CA PHE A 203 -14.71 -4.21 2.45
C PHE A 203 -14.04 -5.41 1.75
N PRO A 204 -14.29 -5.62 0.44
CA PRO A 204 -13.67 -6.72 -0.31
C PRO A 204 -12.18 -6.44 -0.58
N LEU A 205 -11.39 -7.51 -0.53
CA LEU A 205 -9.98 -7.56 -0.93
C LEU A 205 -9.78 -8.75 -1.86
N GLU A 206 -9.17 -8.48 -3.02
CA GLU A 206 -8.72 -9.48 -3.98
C GLU A 206 -7.22 -9.33 -4.18
N ILE A 207 -6.49 -10.44 -4.13
CA ILE A 207 -5.07 -10.52 -4.43
C ILE A 207 -4.86 -11.64 -5.43
N GLY A 208 -4.02 -11.41 -6.43
CA GLY A 208 -3.53 -12.47 -7.30
C GLY A 208 -2.05 -12.28 -7.58
N PHE A 209 -1.34 -13.38 -7.74
CA PHE A 209 0.08 -13.36 -7.97
C PHE A 209 0.59 -14.66 -8.58
N ARG A 210 1.78 -14.58 -9.17
CA ARG A 210 2.56 -15.74 -9.57
C ARG A 210 3.98 -15.58 -9.03
N VAL A 211 4.45 -16.55 -8.27
CA VAL A 211 5.84 -16.58 -7.78
C VAL A 211 6.56 -17.72 -8.47
N GLU A 212 7.74 -17.44 -9.00
CA GLU A 212 8.63 -18.43 -9.62
C GLU A 212 10.02 -18.36 -8.98
N THR A 213 10.59 -19.52 -8.63
CA THR A 213 11.97 -19.65 -8.18
C THR A 213 12.74 -20.52 -9.18
N ALA A 214 13.98 -20.12 -9.48
CA ALA A 214 14.79 -20.84 -10.47
C ALA A 214 15.52 -22.08 -9.89
N LYS A 215 15.87 -22.05 -8.60
CA LYS A 215 16.67 -23.10 -7.94
C LYS A 215 16.24 -23.31 -6.47
N PRO A 216 15.59 -24.44 -6.13
CA PRO A 216 14.98 -25.41 -7.06
C PRO A 216 13.87 -24.75 -7.90
N GLN A 217 13.52 -25.37 -9.04
CA GLN A 217 12.42 -24.86 -9.85
C GLN A 217 11.09 -25.04 -9.10
N PHE A 218 10.41 -23.93 -8.82
CA PHE A 218 9.13 -23.92 -8.12
C PHE A 218 8.27 -22.76 -8.60
N ILE A 219 7.00 -23.03 -8.88
CA ILE A 219 6.05 -22.03 -9.35
C ILE A 219 4.80 -22.10 -8.48
N VAL A 220 4.31 -20.95 -8.04
CA VAL A 220 3.05 -20.80 -7.30
C VAL A 220 2.18 -19.77 -7.98
N ASP A 221 1.02 -20.19 -8.48
CA ASP A 221 -0.05 -19.29 -8.91
C ASP A 221 -1.07 -19.18 -7.77
N GLY A 222 -1.19 -17.99 -7.19
CA GLY A 222 -2.04 -17.70 -6.03
C GLY A 222 -3.18 -16.74 -6.34
N THR A 223 -4.36 -17.03 -5.81
CA THR A 223 -5.50 -16.10 -5.74
C THR A 223 -6.07 -16.10 -4.34
N ILE A 224 -6.35 -14.92 -3.79
CA ILE A 224 -6.91 -14.73 -2.46
C ILE A 224 -8.06 -13.74 -2.59
N GLU A 225 -9.25 -14.14 -2.15
CA GLU A 225 -10.42 -13.29 -2.03
C GLU A 225 -10.87 -13.31 -0.57
N ALA A 226 -11.19 -12.15 0.00
CA ALA A 226 -11.67 -12.04 1.36
C ALA A 226 -12.45 -10.73 1.55
N LYS A 227 -13.20 -10.65 2.64
CA LYS A 227 -13.69 -9.38 3.17
C LYS A 227 -12.93 -9.05 4.45
N LEU A 228 -12.46 -7.81 4.56
CA LEU A 228 -11.74 -7.31 5.71
C LEU A 228 -12.60 -6.28 6.44
N ALA A 229 -12.48 -6.22 7.76
CA ALA A 229 -13.01 -5.12 8.56
C ALA A 229 -12.03 -4.77 9.68
N ALA A 230 -11.97 -3.48 10.00
CA ALA A 230 -11.27 -2.95 11.15
C ALA A 230 -12.13 -1.85 11.79
N ASN A 231 -12.16 -1.74 13.11
CA ASN A 231 -12.86 -0.64 13.78
C ASN A 231 -12.04 0.65 13.80
N GLU A 232 -12.67 1.77 14.13
CA GLU A 232 -12.01 3.09 14.18
C GLU A 232 -10.85 3.17 15.19
N ALA A 233 -10.91 2.37 16.26
CA ALA A 233 -9.88 2.29 17.28
C ALA A 233 -8.69 1.38 16.88
N LEU A 234 -8.76 0.70 15.72
CA LEU A 234 -7.75 -0.24 15.23
C LEU A 234 -7.38 -1.32 16.27
N ASN A 235 -8.37 -1.81 17.01
CA ASN A 235 -8.19 -2.86 18.00
C ASN A 235 -9.08 -4.08 17.76
N ASP A 236 -10.01 -4.00 16.81
CA ASP A 236 -10.85 -5.12 16.39
C ASP A 236 -10.73 -5.31 14.89
N PHE A 237 -10.33 -6.51 14.47
CA PHE A 237 -10.06 -6.87 13.09
C PHE A 237 -10.80 -8.15 12.73
N ALA A 238 -11.35 -8.20 11.53
CA ALA A 238 -12.02 -9.38 11.01
C ALA A 238 -11.64 -9.66 9.56
N VAL A 239 -11.54 -10.95 9.25
CA VAL A 239 -11.47 -11.50 7.90
C VAL A 239 -12.65 -12.45 7.77
N SER A 240 -13.52 -12.23 6.79
CA SER A 240 -14.68 -13.09 6.53
C SER A 240 -14.70 -13.54 5.08
N GLY A 241 -15.22 -14.75 4.85
CA GLY A 241 -15.29 -15.34 3.52
C GLY A 241 -13.94 -15.43 2.83
N LEU A 242 -12.87 -15.74 3.57
CA LEU A 242 -11.57 -16.01 2.97
C LEU A 242 -11.71 -17.21 2.03
N GLU A 243 -11.26 -17.04 0.81
CA GLU A 243 -11.05 -18.09 -0.17
C GLU A 243 -9.69 -17.86 -0.83
N ALA A 244 -8.74 -18.74 -0.55
CA ALA A 244 -7.42 -18.71 -1.16
C ALA A 244 -7.14 -20.02 -1.88
N VAL A 245 -6.62 -19.91 -3.11
CA VAL A 245 -6.25 -21.06 -3.94
C VAL A 245 -4.82 -20.86 -4.42
N PHE A 246 -3.98 -21.86 -4.18
CA PHE A 246 -2.58 -21.87 -4.60
C PHE A 246 -2.33 -23.10 -5.46
N LYS A 247 -1.99 -22.90 -6.72
CA LYS A 247 -1.55 -23.96 -7.63
C LYS A 247 -0.03 -23.95 -7.64
N MET A 248 0.56 -25.04 -7.17
CA MET A 248 1.99 -25.16 -6.99
C MET A 248 2.54 -26.25 -7.90
N ASN A 249 3.67 -25.98 -8.55
CA ASN A 249 4.37 -26.92 -9.43
C ASN A 249 5.87 -26.85 -9.12
N GLY A 250 6.60 -27.95 -9.25
CA GLY A 250 8.06 -27.92 -9.13
C GLY A 250 8.68 -29.28 -8.83
N GLU A 251 10.00 -29.31 -8.75
CA GLU A 251 10.80 -30.53 -8.56
C GLU A 251 10.42 -31.28 -7.27
N SER A 252 10.11 -30.53 -6.20
CA SER A 252 9.66 -31.07 -4.91
C SER A 252 8.36 -31.87 -4.98
N PHE A 253 7.55 -31.67 -6.03
CA PHE A 253 6.32 -32.42 -6.28
C PHE A 253 6.49 -33.49 -7.39
N GLY A 254 7.72 -33.76 -7.83
CA GLY A 254 8.00 -34.67 -8.94
C GLY A 254 7.35 -34.19 -10.23
N ASP A 255 7.43 -32.88 -10.49
CA ASP A 255 6.85 -32.18 -11.65
C ASP A 255 5.32 -32.30 -11.78
N LYS A 256 4.64 -32.67 -10.69
CA LYS A 256 3.17 -32.68 -10.62
C LYS A 256 2.64 -31.36 -10.08
N SER A 257 1.47 -31.00 -10.57
CA SER A 257 0.70 -29.88 -10.03
C SER A 257 -0.02 -30.28 -8.75
N VAL A 258 0.16 -29.50 -7.69
CA VAL A 258 -0.49 -29.66 -6.40
C VAL A 258 -1.29 -28.40 -6.11
N THR A 259 -2.58 -28.56 -5.82
CA THR A 259 -3.43 -27.43 -5.41
C THR A 259 -3.59 -27.45 -3.90
N ALA A 260 -3.31 -26.31 -3.27
CA ALA A 260 -3.72 -26.00 -1.92
C ALA A 260 -4.91 -25.03 -1.94
N LYS A 261 -5.83 -25.18 -0.99
CA LYS A 261 -6.91 -24.22 -0.76
C LYS A 261 -7.04 -23.91 0.72
N LEU A 262 -7.30 -22.65 1.03
CA LEU A 262 -7.64 -22.20 2.38
C LEU A 262 -9.00 -21.50 2.30
N SER A 263 -9.86 -21.75 3.28
CA SER A 263 -11.09 -20.98 3.44
C SER A 263 -11.44 -20.79 4.91
N GLY A 264 -12.23 -19.78 5.23
CA GLY A 264 -12.76 -19.60 6.58
C GLY A 264 -12.93 -18.13 6.96
N SER A 265 -13.01 -17.89 8.27
CA SER A 265 -13.07 -16.54 8.83
C SER A 265 -12.18 -16.43 10.07
N ALA A 266 -11.59 -15.26 10.30
CA ALA A 266 -10.77 -14.97 11.46
C ALA A 266 -11.20 -13.65 12.10
N LYS A 267 -11.09 -13.56 13.42
CA LYS A 267 -11.28 -12.30 14.15
C LYS A 267 -10.17 -12.13 15.19
N ALA A 268 -9.77 -10.91 15.44
CA ALA A 268 -8.81 -10.58 16.49
C ALA A 268 -9.22 -9.28 17.17
N ASN A 269 -9.29 -9.32 18.50
CA ASN A 269 -9.47 -8.14 19.32
C ASN A 269 -8.24 -7.95 20.21
N LEU A 270 -7.47 -6.90 19.95
CA LEU A 270 -6.21 -6.59 20.63
C LEU A 270 -6.42 -6.09 22.06
N GLU A 271 -7.55 -5.46 22.35
CA GLU A 271 -7.85 -4.92 23.69
C GLU A 271 -8.24 -6.04 24.66
N ASN A 272 -9.03 -7.00 24.19
CA ASN A 272 -9.45 -8.18 24.96
C ASN A 272 -8.49 -9.36 24.80
N GLU A 273 -7.44 -9.20 24.01
CA GLU A 273 -6.46 -10.23 23.64
C GLU A 273 -7.11 -11.55 23.20
N THR A 274 -8.15 -11.45 22.36
CA THR A 274 -8.85 -12.61 21.82
C THR A 274 -8.57 -12.77 20.33
N ALA A 275 -8.49 -14.01 19.88
CA ALA A 275 -8.46 -14.34 18.46
C ALA A 275 -9.30 -15.57 18.21
N THR A 276 -10.10 -15.55 17.16
CA THR A 276 -10.95 -16.67 16.77
C THR A 276 -10.71 -17.04 15.31
N LEU A 277 -10.78 -18.33 15.02
CA LEU A 277 -10.77 -18.90 13.69
C LEU A 277 -12.03 -19.75 13.57
N SER A 278 -12.87 -19.46 12.59
CA SER A 278 -14.19 -20.08 12.42
C SER A 278 -14.30 -20.67 11.03
N ASP A 279 -14.86 -21.88 10.96
CA ASP A 279 -15.09 -22.64 9.73
C ASP A 279 -13.85 -22.70 8.83
N PHE A 280 -12.66 -22.82 9.46
CA PHE A 280 -11.43 -22.82 8.71
C PHE A 280 -11.16 -24.21 8.14
N THR A 281 -11.00 -24.25 6.83
CA THR A 281 -10.61 -25.44 6.08
C THR A 281 -9.32 -25.15 5.34
N ALA A 282 -8.36 -26.04 5.49
CA ALA A 282 -7.17 -26.10 4.65
C ALA A 282 -7.14 -27.43 3.91
N SER A 283 -6.79 -27.41 2.63
CA SER A 283 -6.59 -28.64 1.85
C SER A 283 -5.31 -28.58 1.04
N LEU A 284 -4.66 -29.73 0.89
CA LEU A 284 -3.47 -29.93 0.06
C LEU A 284 -3.58 -31.28 -0.62
N ALA A 285 -3.82 -31.28 -1.94
CA ALA A 285 -4.15 -32.50 -2.68
C ALA A 285 -5.30 -33.30 -2.03
N ASN A 286 -4.99 -34.46 -1.43
CA ASN A 286 -5.98 -35.33 -0.78
C ASN A 286 -6.06 -35.15 0.74
N LEU A 287 -5.26 -34.23 1.30
CA LEU A 287 -5.26 -33.92 2.73
C LEU A 287 -6.22 -32.77 2.97
N SER A 288 -7.07 -32.89 3.99
CA SER A 288 -7.91 -31.81 4.49
C SER A 288 -7.73 -31.66 6.00
N LEU A 289 -7.81 -30.41 6.45
CA LEU A 289 -7.80 -30.00 7.84
C LEU A 289 -8.99 -29.06 8.03
N ASP A 290 -9.85 -29.37 8.98
CA ASP A 290 -10.96 -28.53 9.39
C ASP A 290 -10.76 -28.15 10.85
N THR A 291 -10.89 -26.87 11.17
CA THR A 291 -10.61 -26.38 12.51
C THR A 291 -11.48 -25.17 12.89
N ASN A 292 -11.78 -25.11 14.18
CA ASN A 292 -12.28 -23.93 14.85
C ASN A 292 -11.35 -23.71 16.05
N LEU A 293 -10.89 -22.47 16.25
CA LEU A 293 -9.94 -22.13 17.30
C LEU A 293 -10.37 -20.86 18.00
N ASP A 294 -10.30 -20.87 19.34
CA ASP A 294 -10.48 -19.69 20.18
C ASP A 294 -9.23 -19.53 21.05
N VAL A 295 -8.59 -18.37 20.97
CA VAL A 295 -7.40 -17.99 21.73
C VAL A 295 -7.75 -16.79 22.61
N LYS A 296 -7.25 -16.79 23.85
CA LYS A 296 -7.40 -15.69 24.81
C LYS A 296 -6.08 -15.45 25.53
N GLY A 297 -5.77 -14.18 25.83
CA GLY A 297 -4.59 -13.80 26.58
C GLY A 297 -3.29 -14.02 25.83
N PHE A 298 -3.25 -13.79 24.51
CA PHE A 298 -2.03 -14.00 23.73
C PHE A 298 -0.93 -12.96 24.01
N GLY A 299 -1.24 -11.88 24.74
CA GLY A 299 -0.27 -10.88 25.21
C GLY A 299 0.35 -11.22 26.57
N ASP A 300 -0.23 -12.15 27.32
CA ASP A 300 0.26 -12.55 28.63
C ASP A 300 1.62 -13.27 28.54
N LYS A 301 2.57 -12.89 29.40
CA LYS A 301 3.80 -13.66 29.58
C LYS A 301 3.43 -14.99 30.23
N PRO A 302 3.93 -16.15 29.73
CA PRO A 302 3.70 -17.43 30.39
C PRO A 302 4.22 -17.36 31.82
N THR A 303 3.34 -17.65 32.78
CA THR A 303 3.64 -17.72 34.23
C THR A 303 4.39 -18.98 34.61
#